data_AF-M7BUC7-F1
#
_entry.id   AF-M7BUC7-F1
#
_cell.length_a   1.000
_cell.length_b   1.000
_cell.length_c   1.000
_cell.angle_alpha   90.00
_cell.angle_beta   90.00
_cell.angle_gamma   90.00
#
_symmetry.space_group_name_H-M   'P 1'
#
loop_
_entity.id
_entity.type
_entity.pdbx_description
1 polymer ?
#
loop_
_entity_poly.entity_id
_entity_poly.type
_entity_poly.pdbx_seq_one_letter_code
_entity_poly.pdbx_strand_id
1 'polypeptide(L)'
;MGLEMEPLLQAWSYFRRRKFQLCADLCSQLLEKSPGHQHWYSCTSINREAANFMEKHYKAAFLMYARSWQWFSYTDVYTSNLLKLEAAWSLKTRALTEMVYVDEIDIDQEGIAEIILDENAIAQVALTQSGRPVTGFVRPSTQSGRPGTMEQAIRTPRTAHTARPITSASGRCVRLGTASMLTNPEGPFINLSRLNLAKYAQKPKLAKALDLAALATEHAQYKDWWWKVQIGKCYYRLGLYREAEKQFKSALKQQDMVDTILYLAKVYFRLDQPLTALHLFKQGLDRFPGEVTLLCGIARIYEEMNNISLAAEYYRKVLKQDNTHVEAIACIGSNHFYSDQPEIALRFYRRLLQMGVYNCQLFNNLGLCCFYAQQYDMTLTSLERALSLAENEEEAADVWYNLGHVAVGIGDLNLAYQCFKLSLANNNDHAEAYNNLAVLELRRGHVEQARALLQTASSLAPHMYEPHFNFAALSDQVGDLQRSYIAAQKSKEAFPGHVDTQQLIKQLKQHFAML
;
A
#
# COMPACT_ATOMS: atom_id res chain seq x y z
N MET A 1 33.22 49.03 1.29
CA MET A 1 34.01 47.77 1.17
C MET A 1 33.02 46.62 1.18
N GLY A 2 33.18 45.61 0.31
CA GLY A 2 32.30 44.44 0.34
C GLY A 2 32.63 43.56 1.53
N LEU A 3 31.62 43.15 2.31
CA LEU A 3 31.80 42.11 3.32
C LEU A 3 31.88 40.76 2.60
N GLU A 4 33.09 40.19 2.50
CA GLU A 4 33.27 38.83 2.03
C GLU A 4 32.61 37.88 3.03
N MET A 5 31.51 37.25 2.60
CA MET A 5 30.76 36.29 3.42
C MET A 5 31.63 35.08 3.72
N GLU A 6 31.70 34.66 4.98
CA GLU A 6 32.49 33.48 5.36
C GLU A 6 32.06 32.26 4.51
N PRO A 7 33.00 31.56 3.84
CA PRO A 7 32.65 30.65 2.73
C PRO A 7 31.83 29.43 3.17
N LEU A 8 31.91 29.01 4.44
CA LEU A 8 31.06 27.95 5.01
C LEU A 8 29.60 28.44 5.13
N LEU A 9 29.40 29.70 5.52
CA LEU A 9 28.10 30.37 5.60
C LEU A 9 27.53 30.61 4.18
N GLN A 10 28.40 30.88 3.19
CA GLN A 10 28.04 30.91 1.78
C GLN A 10 27.61 29.52 1.26
N ALA A 11 28.33 28.44 1.61
CA ALA A 11 27.95 27.07 1.27
C ALA A 11 26.58 26.69 1.88
N TRP A 12 26.34 27.01 3.16
CA TRP A 12 25.03 26.81 3.81
C TRP A 12 23.91 27.63 3.15
N SER A 13 24.22 28.83 2.63
CA SER A 13 23.28 29.62 1.81
C SER A 13 22.95 28.92 0.48
N TYR A 14 23.91 28.28 -0.18
CA TYR A 14 23.64 27.43 -1.35
C TYR A 14 22.82 26.18 -0.99
N PHE A 15 23.11 25.52 0.14
CA PHE A 15 22.31 24.39 0.65
C PHE A 15 20.84 24.79 0.88
N ARG A 16 20.58 25.87 1.63
CA ARG A 16 19.23 26.43 1.85
C ARG A 16 18.52 26.79 0.52
N ARG A 17 19.28 27.18 -0.51
CA ARG A 17 18.78 27.50 -1.86
C ARG A 17 18.71 26.28 -2.80
N ARG A 18 18.85 25.05 -2.28
CA ARG A 18 18.88 23.77 -3.02
C ARG A 18 19.90 23.72 -4.16
N LYS A 19 20.99 24.50 -4.07
CA LYS A 19 22.12 24.50 -5.01
C LYS A 19 23.20 23.55 -4.51
N PHE A 20 22.81 22.27 -4.37
CA PHE A 20 23.61 21.27 -3.64
C PHE A 20 24.99 21.00 -4.27
N GLN A 21 25.10 20.98 -5.60
CA GLN A 21 26.40 20.87 -6.29
C GLN A 21 27.36 21.98 -5.86
N LEU A 22 26.97 23.25 -6.02
CA LEU A 22 27.80 24.40 -5.60
C LEU A 22 28.12 24.40 -4.10
N CYS A 23 27.24 23.83 -3.26
CA CYS A 23 27.53 23.61 -1.84
C CYS A 23 28.62 22.53 -1.64
N ALA A 24 28.50 21.39 -2.31
CA ALA A 24 29.47 20.30 -2.22
C ALA A 24 30.84 20.69 -2.81
N ASP A 25 30.86 21.46 -3.90
CA ASP A 25 32.07 21.99 -4.54
C ASP A 25 32.80 22.96 -3.60
N LEU A 26 32.08 23.93 -3.00
CA LEU A 26 32.67 24.88 -2.05
C LEU A 26 33.14 24.19 -0.76
N CYS A 27 32.38 23.22 -0.22
CA CYS A 27 32.85 22.44 0.91
C CYS A 27 34.09 21.59 0.56
N SER A 28 34.22 21.12 -0.69
CA SER A 28 35.43 20.42 -1.14
C SER A 28 36.64 21.37 -1.19
N GLN A 29 36.48 22.56 -1.78
CA GLN A 29 37.53 23.59 -1.81
C GLN A 29 37.93 24.10 -0.41
N LEU A 30 37.04 24.01 0.59
CA LEU A 30 37.37 24.31 1.99
C LEU A 30 38.17 23.19 2.66
N LEU A 31 37.81 21.93 2.39
CA LEU A 31 38.54 20.76 2.91
C LEU A 31 39.94 20.62 2.27
N GLU A 32 40.05 20.82 0.96
CA GLU A 32 41.31 20.76 0.20
C GLU A 32 42.36 21.79 0.67
N LYS A 33 41.92 22.95 1.17
CA LYS A 33 42.79 23.99 1.74
C LYS A 33 43.31 23.67 3.14
N SER A 34 42.90 22.54 3.74
CA SER A 34 43.34 22.11 5.08
C SER A 34 44.33 20.94 5.00
N PRO A 35 45.60 21.10 5.42
CA PRO A 35 46.58 20.02 5.39
C PRO A 35 46.36 19.06 6.58
N GLY A 36 45.56 18.01 6.37
CA GLY A 36 45.25 17.02 7.42
C GLY A 36 45.03 15.58 6.93
N HIS A 37 44.04 15.33 6.07
CA HIS A 37 43.55 13.97 5.80
C HIS A 37 43.37 13.65 4.31
N GLN A 38 44.49 13.72 3.55
CA GLN A 38 44.51 13.59 2.08
C GLN A 38 43.87 12.30 1.52
N HIS A 39 43.76 11.22 2.30
CA HIS A 39 43.16 9.96 1.83
C HIS A 39 41.63 9.95 1.66
N TRP A 40 40.89 10.92 2.19
CA TRP A 40 39.40 10.90 2.17
C TRP A 40 38.75 11.95 1.25
N TYR A 41 39.51 12.87 0.65
CA TYR A 41 38.92 14.01 -0.06
C TYR A 41 38.35 13.67 -1.46
N SER A 42 38.81 12.58 -2.08
CA SER A 42 38.50 12.21 -3.48
C SER A 42 37.16 11.50 -3.70
N CYS A 43 36.42 11.15 -2.64
CA CYS A 43 35.10 10.50 -2.78
C CYS A 43 34.06 11.44 -3.41
N THR A 44 33.72 11.18 -4.67
CA THR A 44 32.64 11.83 -5.43
C THR A 44 31.26 11.17 -5.21
N SER A 45 31.23 10.03 -4.54
CA SER A 45 30.03 9.30 -4.09
C SER A 45 30.27 8.65 -2.73
N ILE A 46 29.18 8.37 -1.99
CA ILE A 46 29.21 7.75 -0.66
C ILE A 46 28.05 6.75 -0.59
N ASN A 47 28.29 5.51 -0.14
CA ASN A 47 27.24 4.49 0.02
C ASN A 47 26.28 4.84 1.18
N ARG A 48 25.00 4.47 1.02
CA ARG A 48 23.90 4.75 1.96
C ARG A 48 24.20 4.37 3.41
N GLU A 49 24.84 3.23 3.62
CA GLU A 49 25.23 2.75 4.97
C GLU A 49 26.30 3.64 5.60
N ALA A 50 27.34 3.99 4.86
CA ALA A 50 28.39 4.91 5.32
C ALA A 50 27.84 6.32 5.57
N ALA A 51 26.93 6.80 4.72
CA ALA A 51 26.24 8.07 4.93
C ALA A 51 25.41 8.07 6.22
N ASN A 52 24.58 7.04 6.44
CA ASN A 52 23.74 6.91 7.63
C ASN A 52 24.57 6.69 8.93
N PHE A 53 25.69 5.97 8.83
CA PHE A 53 26.62 5.77 9.94
C PHE A 53 27.27 7.10 10.36
N MET A 54 27.80 7.86 9.40
CA MET A 54 28.39 9.17 9.66
C MET A 54 27.35 10.21 10.10
N GLU A 55 26.13 10.21 9.54
CA GLU A 55 25.09 11.15 9.96
C GLU A 55 24.65 10.91 11.42
N LYS A 56 24.62 9.64 11.89
CA LYS A 56 24.40 9.32 13.31
C LYS A 56 25.53 9.86 14.20
N HIS A 57 26.80 9.71 13.80
CA HIS A 57 27.93 10.19 14.59
C HIS A 57 28.03 11.73 14.66
N TYR A 58 27.80 12.45 13.56
CA TYR A 58 28.03 13.91 13.50
C TYR A 58 26.78 14.78 13.73
N LYS A 59 25.56 14.20 13.85
CA LYS A 59 24.33 14.96 14.16
C LYS A 59 24.41 15.77 15.46
N ALA A 60 25.12 15.26 16.48
CA ALA A 60 25.32 15.95 17.75
C ALA A 60 26.18 17.22 17.59
N ALA A 61 27.30 17.13 16.85
CA ALA A 61 28.21 18.25 16.62
C ALA A 61 27.51 19.42 15.90
N PHE A 62 26.71 19.14 14.87
CA PHE A 62 25.97 20.18 14.15
C PHE A 62 24.92 20.90 15.02
N LEU A 63 24.26 20.18 15.93
CA LEU A 63 23.32 20.77 16.90
C LEU A 63 24.02 21.58 18.01
N MET A 64 25.23 21.19 18.41
CA MET A 64 26.06 22.01 19.30
C MET A 64 26.53 23.30 18.59
N TYR A 65 27.06 23.20 17.37
CA TYR A 65 27.55 24.35 16.60
C TYR A 65 26.45 25.34 16.20
N ALA A 66 25.21 24.84 15.98
CA ALA A 66 24.04 25.70 15.75
C ALA A 66 23.54 26.42 17.03
N ARG A 67 23.87 25.92 18.23
CA ARG A 67 23.51 26.54 19.52
C ARG A 67 24.61 27.45 20.08
N SER A 68 25.88 27.22 19.76
CA SER A 68 27.02 27.97 20.32
C SER A 68 27.16 29.41 19.82
N TRP A 69 26.48 29.78 18.72
CA TRP A 69 26.58 31.11 18.07
C TRP A 69 26.12 32.31 18.93
N GLN A 70 25.60 32.10 20.14
CA GLN A 70 25.29 33.18 21.09
C GLN A 70 26.30 33.31 22.26
N TRP A 71 27.28 32.41 22.40
CA TRP A 71 27.97 32.22 23.69
C TRP A 71 29.50 32.03 23.67
N PHE A 72 30.19 32.14 22.52
CA PHE A 72 31.65 32.02 22.48
C PHE A 72 32.37 33.37 22.32
N SER A 73 32.77 33.93 23.45
CA SER A 73 33.92 34.81 23.56
C SER A 73 35.18 34.00 23.93
N TYR A 74 36.28 34.26 23.23
CA TYR A 74 37.66 34.02 23.69
C TYR A 74 38.01 32.62 24.25
N THR A 75 37.91 31.56 23.45
CA THR A 75 38.77 30.36 23.60
C THR A 75 39.14 29.74 22.23
N ASP A 76 40.39 29.31 22.12
CA ASP A 76 41.03 28.44 21.12
C ASP A 76 40.68 28.54 19.62
N VAL A 77 41.62 29.12 18.86
CA VAL A 77 41.61 29.12 17.38
C VAL A 77 41.62 27.69 16.80
N TYR A 78 42.34 26.75 17.43
CA TYR A 78 42.48 25.38 16.93
C TYR A 78 41.18 24.57 16.98
N THR A 79 40.40 24.66 18.07
CA THR A 79 39.09 23.99 18.17
C THR A 79 38.09 24.57 17.17
N SER A 80 38.15 25.89 16.95
CA SER A 80 37.30 26.57 15.96
C SER A 80 37.52 26.05 14.53
N ASN A 81 38.77 25.73 14.16
CA ASN A 81 39.09 25.19 12.83
C ASN A 81 38.63 23.73 12.68
N LEU A 82 38.79 22.89 13.70
CA LEU A 82 38.30 21.51 13.65
C LEU A 82 36.78 21.46 13.46
N LEU A 83 36.04 22.25 14.25
CA LEU A 83 34.57 22.36 14.15
C LEU A 83 34.11 22.92 12.80
N LYS A 84 34.85 23.85 12.19
CA LYS A 84 34.57 24.32 10.82
C LYS A 84 34.79 23.22 9.78
N LEU A 85 35.78 22.36 9.94
CA LEU A 85 36.01 21.22 9.06
C LEU A 85 34.92 20.15 9.21
N GLU A 86 34.49 19.82 10.43
CA GLU A 86 33.36 18.92 10.67
C GLU A 86 32.03 19.49 10.14
N ALA A 87 31.79 20.80 10.33
CA ALA A 87 30.63 21.48 9.78
C ALA A 87 30.64 21.51 8.24
N ALA A 88 31.80 21.72 7.60
CA ALA A 88 31.94 21.65 6.15
C ALA A 88 31.78 20.21 5.63
N TRP A 89 32.29 19.20 6.35
CA TRP A 89 32.18 17.79 5.96
C TRP A 89 30.74 17.29 6.10
N SER A 90 30.04 17.64 7.18
CA SER A 90 28.61 17.33 7.35
C SER A 90 27.69 18.10 6.40
N LEU A 91 28.06 19.33 5.98
CA LEU A 91 27.39 20.01 4.86
C LEU A 91 27.67 19.33 3.52
N LYS A 92 28.90 18.88 3.27
CA LYS A 92 29.26 18.13 2.05
C LYS A 92 28.51 16.81 1.98
N THR A 93 28.49 16.00 3.04
CA THR A 93 27.76 14.72 3.02
C THR A 93 26.27 14.91 2.85
N ARG A 94 25.64 15.87 3.55
CA ARG A 94 24.20 16.16 3.38
C ARG A 94 23.88 16.72 1.99
N ALA A 95 24.75 17.56 1.41
CA ALA A 95 24.62 18.00 0.02
C ALA A 95 24.79 16.85 -0.97
N LEU A 96 25.72 15.91 -0.72
CA LEU A 96 25.92 14.73 -1.56
C LEU A 96 24.77 13.72 -1.44
N THR A 97 24.18 13.50 -0.27
CA THR A 97 22.98 12.66 -0.15
C THR A 97 21.80 13.29 -0.86
N GLU A 98 21.57 14.60 -0.73
CA GLU A 98 20.51 15.33 -1.46
C GLU A 98 20.79 15.45 -2.98
N MET A 99 22.05 15.25 -3.42
CA MET A 99 22.43 15.16 -4.85
C MET A 99 22.26 13.76 -5.43
N VAL A 100 22.52 12.71 -4.63
CA VAL A 100 22.34 11.31 -5.04
C VAL A 100 20.86 10.94 -5.01
N TYR A 101 20.08 11.51 -4.07
CA TYR A 101 18.63 11.34 -4.01
C TYR A 101 17.85 12.26 -4.95
N VAL A 102 17.98 11.93 -6.23
CA VAL A 102 16.80 11.81 -7.10
C VAL A 102 16.76 10.37 -7.61
N ASP A 103 16.42 9.45 -6.72
CA ASP A 103 15.75 8.17 -7.00
C ASP A 103 15.44 7.47 -5.65
N GLU A 104 14.58 8.13 -4.86
CA GLU A 104 13.67 7.54 -3.85
C GLU A 104 12.60 8.60 -3.57
N ILE A 105 11.77 8.86 -4.59
CA ILE A 105 10.40 9.31 -4.34
C ILE A 105 9.56 8.05 -4.49
N ASP A 106 9.43 7.32 -3.39
CA ASP A 106 8.36 6.34 -3.27
C ASP A 106 7.02 7.09 -3.34
N ILE A 107 6.27 6.81 -4.40
CA ILE A 107 4.89 6.30 -4.39
C ILE A 107 4.40 6.37 -5.84
N ASP A 108 4.75 5.34 -6.61
CA ASP A 108 4.01 4.88 -7.79
C ASP A 108 3.26 3.59 -7.37
N GLN A 109 2.66 3.61 -6.16
CA GLN A 109 1.58 2.69 -5.72
C GLN A 109 0.20 3.32 -6.00
N GLU A 110 0.08 4.10 -7.07
CA GLU A 110 -1.21 4.54 -7.60
C GLU A 110 -1.83 3.45 -8.48
N GLY A 111 -2.98 2.92 -8.04
CA GLY A 111 -4.15 2.75 -8.91
C GLY A 111 -4.01 1.99 -10.23
N ILE A 112 -3.62 0.72 -10.21
CA ILE A 112 -4.25 -0.31 -11.07
C ILE A 112 -4.64 -1.51 -10.21
N ALA A 113 -5.42 -1.22 -9.17
CA ALA A 113 -6.14 -2.17 -8.31
C ALA A 113 -7.62 -1.75 -8.18
N GLU A 114 -8.14 -1.14 -9.24
CA GLU A 114 -9.55 -0.78 -9.45
C GLU A 114 -9.82 -0.93 -10.95
N ILE A 115 -11.05 -1.30 -11.31
CA ILE A 115 -11.46 -1.91 -12.59
C ILE A 115 -11.10 -3.42 -12.66
N ILE A 116 -12.11 -4.24 -12.33
CA ILE A 116 -12.25 -5.68 -12.60
C ILE A 116 -11.24 -6.58 -11.86
N LEU A 117 -11.59 -6.99 -10.64
CA LEU A 117 -12.35 -8.23 -10.41
C LEU A 117 -13.04 -8.23 -9.04
N ASP A 118 -14.15 -8.96 -9.00
CA ASP A 118 -14.92 -9.53 -7.88
C ASP A 118 -14.99 -8.72 -6.57
N GLU A 119 -16.15 -8.17 -6.15
CA GLU A 119 -17.53 -8.56 -6.48
C GLU A 119 -17.81 -10.09 -6.36
N ASN A 120 -18.25 -10.72 -5.24
CA ASN A 120 -19.44 -10.11 -2.22
C ASN A 120 -20.04 -11.20 -1.24
N ALA A 121 -19.79 -11.13 0.08
CA ALA A 121 -20.47 -12.02 1.04
C ALA A 121 -20.52 -11.53 2.51
N ILE A 122 -21.55 -10.75 2.88
CA ILE A 122 -22.10 -10.78 4.26
C ILE A 122 -23.62 -10.56 4.28
N ALA A 123 -24.39 -11.55 4.78
CA ALA A 123 -25.76 -11.41 5.31
C ALA A 123 -26.38 -12.76 5.78
N GLN A 124 -26.11 -13.20 7.01
CA GLN A 124 -25.75 -14.61 7.35
C GLN A 124 -24.25 -14.85 7.17
N VAL A 125 -23.51 -13.89 7.73
CA VAL A 125 -22.08 -13.72 7.65
C VAL A 125 -21.34 -15.04 7.52
N ALA A 126 -20.67 -15.23 6.37
CA ALA A 126 -20.12 -16.52 5.96
C ALA A 126 -19.40 -17.25 7.09
N LEU A 127 -20.05 -18.31 7.58
CA LEU A 127 -19.47 -19.21 8.56
C LEU A 127 -18.25 -19.86 7.91
N THR A 128 -17.08 -19.52 8.42
CA THR A 128 -15.93 -20.42 8.31
C THR A 128 -16.33 -21.77 8.93
N GLN A 129 -15.59 -22.84 8.63
CA GLN A 129 -15.89 -24.18 9.20
C GLN A 129 -15.87 -24.23 10.74
N SER A 130 -15.47 -23.13 11.40
CA SER A 130 -15.35 -22.95 12.84
C SER A 130 -16.21 -21.77 13.38
N GLY A 131 -17.36 -21.49 12.76
CA GLY A 131 -18.47 -20.82 13.46
C GLY A 131 -18.47 -19.29 13.53
N ARG A 132 -17.62 -18.59 12.76
CA ARG A 132 -17.38 -17.14 12.92
C ARG A 132 -17.96 -16.28 11.81
N PRO A 133 -18.44 -15.05 12.12
CA PRO A 133 -18.74 -14.05 11.13
C PRO A 133 -17.47 -13.48 10.47
N VAL A 134 -17.47 -13.38 9.14
CA VAL A 134 -16.71 -12.39 8.35
C VAL A 134 -17.07 -10.98 8.83
N THR A 135 -16.29 -10.46 9.76
CA THR A 135 -16.24 -9.03 10.08
C THR A 135 -15.49 -8.27 8.98
N GLY A 136 -15.59 -6.94 8.93
CA GLY A 136 -14.82 -6.07 8.03
C GLY A 136 -13.33 -6.08 8.37
N PHE A 137 -12.66 -7.19 8.05
CA PHE A 137 -11.33 -7.58 8.53
C PHE A 137 -10.30 -7.32 7.43
N VAL A 138 -10.04 -6.05 7.16
CA VAL A 138 -9.14 -5.64 6.08
C VAL A 138 -7.69 -5.88 6.49
N ARG A 139 -6.86 -6.48 5.62
CA ARG A 139 -5.43 -6.69 5.88
C ARG A 139 -4.75 -5.34 6.16
N PRO A 140 -4.01 -5.15 7.27
CA PRO A 140 -3.27 -3.92 7.52
C PRO A 140 -2.33 -3.62 6.36
N SER A 141 -2.55 -2.50 5.69
CA SER A 141 -1.79 -2.09 4.51
C SER A 141 -0.33 -1.89 4.88
N THR A 142 0.59 -2.27 3.98
CA THR A 142 2.04 -2.15 4.19
C THR A 142 2.55 -0.70 4.14
N GLN A 143 1.66 0.27 3.91
CA GLN A 143 1.94 1.70 3.97
C GLN A 143 1.93 2.18 5.43
N SER A 144 2.97 1.80 6.18
CA SER A 144 3.26 2.37 7.51
C SER A 144 3.79 3.79 7.37
N GLY A 145 2.87 4.73 7.16
CA GLY A 145 3.15 6.16 6.98
C GLY A 145 2.70 6.69 5.63
N ARG A 146 1.45 7.15 5.54
CA ARG A 146 1.07 8.18 4.57
C ARG A 146 1.65 9.52 5.02
N PRO A 147 2.49 10.22 4.24
CA PRO A 147 2.32 11.65 4.12
C PRO A 147 0.92 11.85 3.52
N GLY A 148 0.04 12.60 4.20
CA GLY A 148 -1.31 12.87 3.69
C GLY A 148 -1.25 13.37 2.24
N THR A 149 -2.19 12.91 1.41
CA THR A 149 -2.12 13.12 -0.05
C THR A 149 -1.91 14.60 -0.37
N MET A 150 -1.12 14.89 -1.40
CA MET A 150 -0.68 16.28 -1.66
C MET A 150 -1.85 17.23 -1.99
N GLU A 151 -3.06 16.71 -2.18
CA GLU A 151 -4.30 17.46 -2.31
C GLU A 151 -4.92 17.86 -0.96
N GLN A 152 -4.91 16.99 0.05
CA GLN A 152 -5.32 17.35 1.42
C GLN A 152 -4.41 18.46 1.98
N ALA A 153 -3.10 18.37 1.74
CA ALA A 153 -2.13 19.39 2.15
C ALA A 153 -2.33 20.77 1.49
N ILE A 154 -3.08 20.84 0.38
CA ILE A 154 -3.38 22.09 -0.34
C ILE A 154 -4.71 22.72 0.12
N ARG A 155 -5.64 21.95 0.72
CA ARG A 155 -6.95 22.42 1.21
C ARG A 155 -6.86 23.16 2.55
N THR A 156 -6.05 24.21 2.62
CA THR A 156 -6.19 25.22 3.70
C THR A 156 -7.48 26.04 3.49
N PRO A 157 -8.17 26.49 4.54
CA PRO A 157 -9.55 27.02 4.45
C PRO A 157 -9.67 28.44 3.85
N ARG A 158 -8.70 28.89 3.03
CA ARG A 158 -8.67 30.26 2.46
C ARG A 158 -8.56 30.35 0.94
N THR A 159 -8.56 29.24 0.20
CA THR A 159 -8.44 29.21 -1.28
C THR A 159 -9.54 28.41 -1.99
N ALA A 160 -10.69 28.22 -1.34
CA ALA A 160 -11.74 27.27 -1.77
C ALA A 160 -12.57 27.67 -3.02
N HIS A 161 -12.37 28.84 -3.63
CA HIS A 161 -13.33 29.41 -4.61
C HIS A 161 -12.81 29.62 -6.05
N THR A 162 -11.58 29.21 -6.40
CA THR A 162 -11.02 29.46 -7.75
C THR A 162 -10.28 28.28 -8.40
N ALA A 163 -10.41 27.06 -7.87
CA ALA A 163 -9.81 25.87 -8.47
C ALA A 163 -10.69 25.28 -9.60
N ARG A 164 -10.11 25.08 -10.79
CA ARG A 164 -10.70 24.27 -11.87
C ARG A 164 -10.34 22.79 -11.69
N PRO A 165 -11.15 21.84 -12.20
CA PRO A 165 -10.82 20.41 -12.12
C PRO A 165 -9.53 20.09 -12.89
N ILE A 166 -8.74 19.17 -12.34
CA ILE A 166 -7.54 18.61 -12.98
C ILE A 166 -7.90 17.18 -13.40
N THR A 167 -7.65 16.84 -14.67
CA THR A 167 -7.87 15.49 -15.19
C THR A 167 -6.79 14.52 -14.69
N SER A 168 -7.17 13.24 -14.55
CA SER A 168 -6.32 12.16 -14.09
C SER A 168 -5.12 11.84 -14.99
N ALA A 169 -4.23 10.98 -14.47
CA ALA A 169 -2.98 10.41 -15.04
C ALA A 169 -1.65 11.12 -14.69
N SER A 170 -0.94 10.54 -13.71
CA SER A 170 0.54 10.41 -13.61
C SER A 170 1.37 11.57 -14.22
N GLY A 171 1.54 12.67 -13.45
CA GLY A 171 1.96 13.95 -14.04
C GLY A 171 2.81 14.89 -13.19
N ARG A 172 3.77 14.41 -12.37
CA ARG A 172 4.70 15.28 -11.60
C ARG A 172 6.18 14.95 -11.83
N CYS A 173 6.72 15.49 -12.92
CA CYS A 173 8.13 15.35 -13.30
C CYS A 173 9.12 16.03 -12.34
N VAL A 174 10.31 15.42 -12.17
CA VAL A 174 11.43 16.02 -11.44
C VAL A 174 12.07 17.19 -12.21
N ARG A 175 12.54 18.18 -11.45
CA ARG A 175 13.11 19.45 -11.89
C ARG A 175 14.56 19.32 -12.41
N LEU A 176 14.74 18.77 -13.60
CA LEU A 176 16.04 18.77 -14.30
C LEU A 176 16.48 20.20 -14.67
N GLY A 177 17.65 20.61 -14.18
CA GLY A 177 18.07 22.02 -14.23
C GLY A 177 18.74 22.48 -15.52
N THR A 178 17.95 22.95 -16.50
CA THR A 178 18.37 24.05 -17.40
C THR A 178 17.18 24.96 -17.72
N ALA A 179 17.34 26.27 -17.52
CA ALA A 179 16.25 27.25 -17.68
C ALA A 179 15.87 27.55 -19.16
N SER A 180 16.45 26.83 -20.12
CA SER A 180 16.36 27.09 -21.55
C SER A 180 15.28 26.29 -22.29
N MET A 181 14.43 25.54 -21.58
CA MET A 181 13.36 24.69 -22.17
C MET A 181 11.93 25.19 -21.88
N LEU A 182 11.77 26.16 -20.98
CA LEU A 182 10.47 26.79 -20.70
C LEU A 182 10.14 27.79 -21.82
N THR A 183 9.13 27.47 -22.64
CA THR A 183 8.65 28.39 -23.69
C THR A 183 7.68 29.45 -23.18
N ASN A 184 7.03 29.21 -22.02
CA ASN A 184 6.12 30.12 -21.33
C ASN A 184 6.25 29.89 -19.81
N PRO A 185 5.97 30.91 -18.96
CA PRO A 185 6.02 30.74 -17.50
C PRO A 185 4.96 29.79 -16.93
N GLU A 186 3.82 29.64 -17.61
CA GLU A 186 2.75 28.68 -17.30
C GLU A 186 2.74 27.47 -18.26
N GLY A 187 3.81 27.27 -19.03
CA GLY A 187 3.92 26.16 -19.98
C GLY A 187 4.31 24.82 -19.34
N PRO A 188 4.10 23.69 -20.02
CA PRO A 188 4.64 22.40 -19.58
C PRO A 188 6.16 22.45 -19.47
N PHE A 189 6.70 21.89 -18.39
CA PHE A 189 8.11 22.06 -17.97
C PHE A 189 9.13 21.76 -19.08
N ILE A 190 8.88 20.73 -19.90
CA ILE A 190 9.67 20.40 -21.10
C ILE A 190 8.73 19.95 -22.21
N ASN A 191 8.81 20.61 -23.38
CA ASN A 191 8.09 20.17 -24.58
C ASN A 191 8.71 18.88 -25.14
N LEU A 192 7.99 17.76 -25.00
CA LEU A 192 8.54 16.42 -25.26
C LEU A 192 8.94 16.18 -26.73
N SER A 193 8.25 16.81 -27.68
CA SER A 193 8.51 16.76 -29.12
C SER A 193 9.73 17.57 -29.58
N ARG A 194 10.26 18.46 -28.73
CA ARG A 194 11.48 19.26 -29.01
C ARG A 194 12.77 18.62 -28.45
N LEU A 195 12.68 17.43 -27.88
CA LEU A 195 13.84 16.68 -27.37
C LEU A 195 14.34 15.66 -28.41
N ASN A 196 15.51 15.91 -28.98
CA ASN A 196 16.18 14.97 -29.89
C ASN A 196 16.64 13.70 -29.13
N LEU A 197 15.78 12.69 -29.03
CA LEU A 197 15.97 11.49 -28.21
C LEU A 197 17.29 10.76 -28.49
N ALA A 198 17.71 10.67 -29.76
CA ALA A 198 18.99 10.07 -30.15
C ALA A 198 20.22 10.71 -29.45
N LYS A 199 20.20 12.02 -29.19
CA LYS A 199 21.29 12.71 -28.45
C LYS A 199 21.26 12.40 -26.94
N TYR A 200 20.14 11.91 -26.42
CA TYR A 200 19.99 11.50 -25.02
C TYR A 200 20.19 9.99 -24.83
N ALA A 201 19.86 9.15 -25.82
CA ALA A 201 20.17 7.71 -25.80
C ALA A 201 21.71 7.45 -25.72
N GLN A 202 22.52 8.36 -26.25
CA GLN A 202 23.99 8.37 -26.10
C GLN A 202 24.47 8.73 -24.67
N LYS A 203 23.58 9.13 -23.75
CA LYS A 203 23.92 9.55 -22.38
C LYS A 203 23.26 8.62 -21.35
N PRO A 204 24.02 7.89 -20.52
CA PRO A 204 23.51 6.78 -19.71
C PRO A 204 22.75 7.21 -18.43
N LYS A 205 22.01 8.34 -18.44
CA LYS A 205 21.45 8.97 -17.22
C LYS A 205 20.03 9.56 -17.33
N LEU A 206 19.28 9.32 -18.42
CA LEU A 206 17.96 9.94 -18.62
C LEU A 206 16.97 8.97 -19.28
N ALA A 207 15.70 9.01 -18.84
CA ALA A 207 14.65 8.09 -19.27
C ALA A 207 13.50 8.79 -20.01
N LYS A 208 13.05 8.15 -21.10
CA LYS A 208 11.73 8.30 -21.74
C LYS A 208 11.37 6.93 -22.30
N ALA A 209 10.38 6.28 -21.73
CA ALA A 209 10.58 4.89 -21.34
C ALA A 209 10.74 3.88 -22.49
N LEU A 210 10.04 4.03 -23.64
CA LEU A 210 10.15 3.09 -24.76
C LEU A 210 11.19 3.55 -25.80
N ASP A 211 10.92 4.61 -26.58
CA ASP A 211 11.75 5.01 -27.73
C ASP A 211 13.22 5.25 -27.36
N LEU A 212 13.48 5.89 -26.22
CA LEU A 212 14.86 6.11 -25.76
C LEU A 212 15.51 4.80 -25.30
N ALA A 213 14.75 3.89 -24.67
CA ALA A 213 15.27 2.59 -24.27
C ALA A 213 15.56 1.68 -25.48
N ALA A 214 14.74 1.74 -26.54
CA ALA A 214 15.00 1.05 -27.81
C ALA A 214 16.32 1.54 -28.44
N LEU A 215 16.46 2.86 -28.65
CA LEU A 215 17.69 3.48 -29.15
C LEU A 215 18.90 3.22 -28.23
N ALA A 216 18.70 3.14 -26.91
CA ALA A 216 19.74 2.78 -25.96
C ALA A 216 20.12 1.29 -26.06
N THR A 217 19.17 0.36 -26.29
CA THR A 217 19.51 -1.05 -26.56
C THR A 217 20.26 -1.24 -27.88
N GLU A 218 19.96 -0.44 -28.91
CA GLU A 218 20.72 -0.44 -30.16
C GLU A 218 22.17 0.03 -29.93
N HIS A 219 22.36 1.16 -29.23
CA HIS A 219 23.69 1.64 -28.84
C HIS A 219 24.44 0.65 -27.92
N ALA A 220 23.74 -0.02 -27.00
CA ALA A 220 24.28 -1.06 -26.11
C ALA A 220 24.37 -2.45 -26.78
N GLN A 221 24.10 -2.56 -28.09
CA GLN A 221 24.16 -3.80 -28.88
C GLN A 221 23.37 -4.97 -28.25
N TYR A 222 22.25 -4.67 -27.57
CA TYR A 222 21.39 -5.60 -26.83
C TYR A 222 22.11 -6.44 -25.74
N LYS A 223 23.27 -5.99 -25.25
CA LYS A 223 24.06 -6.69 -24.22
C LYS A 223 23.58 -6.45 -22.80
N ASP A 224 23.02 -5.28 -22.52
CA ASP A 224 22.61 -4.90 -21.17
C ASP A 224 21.24 -5.47 -20.80
N TRP A 225 21.16 -6.19 -19.68
CA TRP A 225 19.89 -6.73 -19.16
C TRP A 225 18.94 -5.61 -18.70
N TRP A 226 19.47 -4.55 -18.08
CA TRP A 226 18.68 -3.47 -17.47
C TRP A 226 17.79 -2.76 -18.50
N TRP A 227 18.33 -2.40 -19.66
CA TRP A 227 17.56 -1.76 -20.72
C TRP A 227 16.45 -2.66 -21.26
N LYS A 228 16.68 -3.97 -21.40
CA LYS A 228 15.63 -4.93 -21.79
C LYS A 228 14.52 -5.02 -20.74
N VAL A 229 14.86 -4.93 -19.46
CA VAL A 229 13.87 -4.88 -18.37
C VAL A 229 13.05 -3.59 -18.47
N GLN A 230 13.65 -2.43 -18.75
CA GLN A 230 12.86 -1.20 -18.94
C GLN A 230 11.93 -1.28 -20.17
N ILE A 231 12.42 -1.79 -21.30
CA ILE A 231 11.55 -2.07 -22.48
C ILE A 231 10.43 -3.06 -22.11
N GLY A 232 10.73 -4.11 -21.36
CA GLY A 232 9.72 -5.06 -20.86
C GLY A 232 8.66 -4.41 -19.97
N LYS A 233 9.06 -3.48 -19.08
CA LYS A 233 8.12 -2.66 -18.28
C LYS A 233 7.25 -1.77 -19.16
N CYS A 234 7.79 -1.25 -20.27
CA CYS A 234 7.02 -0.46 -21.23
C CYS A 234 6.01 -1.32 -22.00
N TYR A 235 6.42 -2.47 -22.54
CA TYR A 235 5.49 -3.40 -23.19
C TYR A 235 4.41 -3.88 -22.23
N TYR A 236 4.74 -4.16 -20.97
CA TYR A 236 3.76 -4.49 -19.93
C TYR A 236 2.76 -3.34 -19.68
N ARG A 237 3.24 -2.09 -19.55
CA ARG A 237 2.39 -0.90 -19.41
C ARG A 237 1.53 -0.62 -20.67
N LEU A 238 1.92 -1.12 -21.84
CA LEU A 238 1.15 -1.05 -23.10
C LEU A 238 0.23 -2.28 -23.33
N GLY A 239 0.17 -3.24 -22.41
CA GLY A 239 -0.61 -4.47 -22.57
C GLY A 239 0.01 -5.52 -23.52
N LEU A 240 1.21 -5.28 -24.06
CA LEU A 240 1.93 -6.16 -24.99
C LEU A 240 2.67 -7.28 -24.22
N TYR A 241 1.92 -8.06 -23.44
CA TYR A 241 2.45 -9.00 -22.46
C TYR A 241 3.39 -10.06 -23.05
N ARG A 242 3.17 -10.54 -24.28
CA ARG A 242 4.07 -11.52 -24.95
C ARG A 242 5.40 -10.91 -25.40
N GLU A 243 5.43 -9.62 -25.73
CA GLU A 243 6.67 -8.91 -26.03
C GLU A 243 7.45 -8.61 -24.74
N ALA A 244 6.75 -8.22 -23.67
CA ALA A 244 7.32 -8.12 -22.34
C ALA A 244 7.93 -9.47 -21.88
N GLU A 245 7.21 -10.59 -22.04
CA GLU A 245 7.69 -11.94 -21.74
C GLU A 245 9.02 -12.24 -22.46
N LYS A 246 9.11 -11.93 -23.76
CA LYS A 246 10.30 -12.11 -24.58
C LYS A 246 11.49 -11.29 -24.07
N GLN A 247 11.26 -10.04 -23.67
CA GLN A 247 12.32 -9.18 -23.14
C GLN A 247 12.80 -9.62 -21.76
N PHE A 248 11.89 -9.95 -20.83
CA PHE A 248 12.27 -10.45 -19.50
C PHE A 248 12.99 -11.81 -19.58
N LYS A 249 12.56 -12.72 -20.47
CA LYS A 249 13.31 -13.96 -20.78
C LYS A 249 14.68 -13.70 -21.42
N SER A 250 14.86 -12.60 -22.15
CA SER A 250 16.17 -12.23 -22.71
C SER A 250 17.09 -11.59 -21.65
N ALA A 251 16.53 -10.87 -20.68
CA ALA A 251 17.27 -10.31 -19.54
C ALA A 251 17.76 -11.40 -18.58
N LEU A 252 16.89 -12.35 -18.18
CA LEU A 252 17.27 -13.49 -17.33
C LEU A 252 18.43 -14.31 -17.93
N LYS A 253 18.41 -14.55 -19.25
CA LYS A 253 19.49 -15.24 -19.97
C LYS A 253 20.85 -14.51 -19.95
N GLN A 254 20.89 -13.25 -19.50
CA GLN A 254 22.13 -12.47 -19.35
C GLN A 254 22.52 -12.33 -17.88
N GLN A 255 21.55 -12.09 -16.99
CA GLN A 255 21.76 -12.07 -15.55
C GLN A 255 20.48 -12.51 -14.84
N ASP A 256 20.57 -13.60 -14.07
CA ASP A 256 19.53 -13.98 -13.11
C ASP A 256 19.44 -12.88 -12.03
N MET A 257 18.22 -12.36 -11.79
CA MET A 257 17.95 -11.23 -10.90
C MET A 257 16.53 -11.31 -10.36
N VAL A 258 16.32 -11.07 -9.06
CA VAL A 258 15.01 -11.21 -8.41
C VAL A 258 13.94 -10.34 -9.08
N ASP A 259 14.25 -9.08 -9.38
CA ASP A 259 13.37 -8.15 -10.13
C ASP A 259 12.80 -8.76 -11.42
N THR A 260 13.65 -9.42 -12.22
CA THR A 260 13.24 -9.89 -13.55
C THR A 260 12.36 -11.13 -13.45
N ILE A 261 12.56 -11.95 -12.41
CA ILE A 261 11.67 -13.04 -12.02
C ILE A 261 10.31 -12.47 -11.58
N LEU A 262 10.28 -11.43 -10.74
CA LEU A 262 9.05 -10.78 -10.27
C LEU A 262 8.26 -10.11 -11.42
N TYR A 263 8.94 -9.44 -12.37
CA TYR A 263 8.29 -8.84 -13.54
C TYR A 263 7.76 -9.89 -14.53
N LEU A 264 8.46 -11.00 -14.71
CA LEU A 264 8.02 -12.09 -15.59
C LEU A 264 6.84 -12.86 -14.96
N ALA A 265 6.82 -13.05 -13.64
CA ALA A 265 5.65 -13.53 -12.93
C ALA A 265 4.44 -12.58 -13.09
N LYS A 266 4.62 -11.27 -12.95
CA LYS A 266 3.58 -10.25 -13.24
C LYS A 266 3.01 -10.36 -14.65
N VAL A 267 3.84 -10.70 -15.65
CA VAL A 267 3.39 -11.03 -17.00
C VAL A 267 2.55 -12.31 -17.04
N TYR A 268 2.90 -13.36 -16.27
CA TYR A 268 2.10 -14.59 -16.23
C TYR A 268 0.75 -14.46 -15.52
N PHE A 269 0.58 -13.56 -14.55
CA PHE A 269 -0.77 -13.24 -14.03
C PHE A 269 -1.64 -12.56 -15.07
N ARG A 270 -1.09 -11.57 -15.80
CA ARG A 270 -1.81 -10.90 -16.91
C ARG A 270 -2.04 -11.79 -18.14
N LEU A 271 -1.55 -13.04 -18.12
CA LEU A 271 -1.77 -14.06 -19.14
C LEU A 271 -2.57 -15.27 -18.63
N ASP A 272 -3.08 -15.21 -17.38
CA ASP A 272 -3.77 -16.29 -16.67
C ASP A 272 -2.97 -17.61 -16.63
N GLN A 273 -1.73 -17.55 -16.13
CA GLN A 273 -0.84 -18.72 -16.00
C GLN A 273 -0.22 -18.84 -14.59
N PRO A 274 -1.03 -18.98 -13.51
CA PRO A 274 -0.51 -19.07 -12.14
C PRO A 274 0.45 -20.25 -11.92
N LEU A 275 0.24 -21.38 -12.63
CA LEU A 275 1.11 -22.56 -12.54
C LEU A 275 2.51 -22.32 -13.13
N THR A 276 2.64 -21.50 -14.20
CA THR A 276 3.96 -21.16 -14.76
C THR A 276 4.68 -20.12 -13.90
N ALA A 277 3.94 -19.20 -13.28
CA ALA A 277 4.47 -18.31 -12.25
C ALA A 277 4.98 -19.07 -11.02
N LEU A 278 4.25 -20.08 -10.52
CA LEU A 278 4.70 -20.95 -9.44
C LEU A 278 6.00 -21.71 -9.80
N HIS A 279 6.10 -22.23 -11.02
CA HIS A 279 7.32 -22.90 -11.49
C HIS A 279 8.50 -21.94 -11.60
N LEU A 280 8.28 -20.76 -12.17
CA LEU A 280 9.27 -19.69 -12.28
C LEU A 280 9.79 -19.24 -10.90
N PHE A 281 8.90 -19.04 -9.91
CA PHE A 281 9.32 -18.67 -8.56
C PHE A 281 10.08 -19.78 -7.84
N LYS A 282 9.75 -21.07 -8.08
CA LYS A 282 10.54 -22.19 -7.56
C LYS A 282 11.96 -22.22 -8.15
N GLN A 283 12.08 -22.09 -9.48
CA GLN A 283 13.38 -21.92 -10.15
C GLN A 283 14.14 -20.68 -9.64
N GLY A 284 13.42 -19.61 -9.29
CA GLY A 284 13.99 -18.42 -8.66
C GLY A 284 14.54 -18.67 -7.26
N LEU A 285 13.89 -19.49 -6.45
CA LEU A 285 14.37 -19.90 -5.13
C LEU A 285 15.53 -20.90 -5.20
N ASP A 286 15.59 -21.72 -6.25
CA ASP A 286 16.77 -22.58 -6.54
C ASP A 286 18.02 -21.74 -6.88
N ARG A 287 17.84 -20.49 -7.34
CA ARG A 287 18.91 -19.49 -7.56
C ARG A 287 19.18 -18.62 -6.34
N PHE A 288 18.12 -18.17 -5.68
CA PHE A 288 18.14 -17.21 -4.57
C PHE A 288 17.52 -17.85 -3.31
N PRO A 289 18.23 -18.77 -2.64
CA PRO A 289 17.70 -19.51 -1.51
C PRO A 289 17.40 -18.57 -0.33
N GLY A 290 16.13 -18.52 0.07
CA GLY A 290 15.64 -17.70 1.18
C GLY A 290 15.07 -16.34 0.78
N GLU A 291 15.04 -16.00 -0.51
CA GLU A 291 14.49 -14.72 -0.99
C GLU A 291 13.00 -14.54 -0.60
N VAL A 292 12.74 -13.49 0.20
CA VAL A 292 11.44 -13.21 0.81
C VAL A 292 10.39 -12.83 -0.24
N THR A 293 10.75 -12.00 -1.21
CA THR A 293 9.79 -11.52 -2.23
C THR A 293 9.25 -12.66 -3.11
N LEU A 294 10.09 -13.66 -3.41
CA LEU A 294 9.69 -14.86 -4.15
C LEU A 294 8.83 -15.80 -3.29
N LEU A 295 9.11 -15.94 -1.99
CA LEU A 295 8.29 -16.71 -1.06
C LEU A 295 6.90 -16.08 -0.85
N CYS A 296 6.81 -14.74 -0.70
CA CYS A 296 5.53 -14.02 -0.69
C CYS A 296 4.80 -14.13 -2.02
N GLY A 297 5.52 -14.05 -3.15
CA GLY A 297 4.97 -14.27 -4.49
C GLY A 297 4.30 -15.65 -4.63
N ILE A 298 4.95 -16.72 -4.17
CA ILE A 298 4.35 -18.07 -4.14
C ILE A 298 3.13 -18.12 -3.21
N ALA A 299 3.21 -17.49 -2.03
CA ALA A 299 2.11 -17.50 -1.07
C ALA A 299 0.84 -16.85 -1.64
N ARG A 300 0.97 -15.68 -2.29
CA ARG A 300 -0.13 -14.98 -2.98
C ARG A 300 -0.80 -15.84 -4.04
N ILE A 301 -0.04 -16.58 -4.87
CA ILE A 301 -0.64 -17.49 -5.87
C ILE A 301 -1.48 -18.56 -5.19
N TYR A 302 -1.01 -19.12 -4.07
CA TYR A 302 -1.80 -20.10 -3.35
C TYR A 302 -3.03 -19.48 -2.65
N GLU A 303 -3.08 -18.18 -2.38
CA GLU A 303 -4.31 -17.48 -1.96
C GLU A 303 -5.26 -17.23 -3.14
N GLU A 304 -4.76 -16.76 -4.28
CA GLU A 304 -5.54 -16.59 -5.53
C GLU A 304 -6.15 -17.92 -6.01
N MET A 305 -5.42 -19.03 -5.84
CA MET A 305 -5.91 -20.40 -6.10
C MET A 305 -6.77 -20.97 -4.95
N ASN A 306 -7.14 -20.17 -3.95
CA ASN A 306 -7.91 -20.52 -2.75
C ASN A 306 -7.36 -21.74 -1.96
N ASN A 307 -6.05 -21.97 -2.02
CA ASN A 307 -5.32 -23.00 -1.29
C ASN A 307 -4.64 -22.41 -0.06
N ILE A 308 -5.48 -21.98 0.89
CA ILE A 308 -5.09 -21.27 2.12
C ILE A 308 -4.06 -22.06 2.96
N SER A 309 -4.10 -23.39 2.93
CA SER A 309 -3.17 -24.24 3.70
C SER A 309 -1.73 -24.16 3.17
N LEU A 310 -1.54 -24.23 1.85
CA LEU A 310 -0.22 -24.02 1.22
C LEU A 310 0.22 -22.56 1.34
N ALA A 311 -0.67 -21.58 1.16
CA ALA A 311 -0.34 -20.17 1.39
C ALA A 311 0.20 -19.94 2.81
N ALA A 312 -0.46 -20.49 3.83
CA ALA A 312 0.00 -20.44 5.22
C ALA A 312 1.32 -21.18 5.47
N GLU A 313 1.70 -22.19 4.68
CA GLU A 313 3.06 -22.75 4.71
C GLU A 313 4.10 -21.80 4.13
N TYR A 314 3.83 -21.13 3.01
CA TYR A 314 4.78 -20.20 2.40
C TYR A 314 4.93 -18.92 3.22
N TYR A 315 3.86 -18.35 3.78
CA TYR A 315 3.99 -17.27 4.76
C TYR A 315 4.74 -17.72 6.04
N ARG A 316 4.60 -18.97 6.50
CA ARG A 316 5.44 -19.51 7.59
C ARG A 316 6.91 -19.72 7.19
N LYS A 317 7.23 -19.82 5.89
CA LYS A 317 8.62 -19.77 5.38
C LYS A 317 9.13 -18.33 5.33
N VAL A 318 8.29 -17.37 4.92
CA VAL A 318 8.59 -15.92 4.99
C VAL A 318 8.95 -15.49 6.41
N LEU A 319 8.12 -15.80 7.41
CA LEU A 319 8.37 -15.40 8.81
C LEU A 319 9.61 -16.05 9.46
N LYS A 320 10.22 -17.04 8.81
CA LYS A 320 11.52 -17.61 9.22
C LYS A 320 12.72 -16.84 8.64
N GLN A 321 12.53 -16.11 7.54
CA GLN A 321 13.54 -15.27 6.88
C GLN A 321 13.39 -13.82 7.34
N ASP A 322 12.27 -13.17 7.00
CA ASP A 322 11.87 -11.86 7.50
C ASP A 322 10.76 -12.03 8.55
N ASN A 323 11.15 -11.95 9.82
CA ASN A 323 10.21 -12.07 10.93
C ASN A 323 9.37 -10.79 11.16
N THR A 324 9.67 -9.70 10.47
CA THR A 324 8.97 -8.41 10.54
C THR A 324 7.93 -8.23 9.44
N HIS A 325 7.84 -9.17 8.49
CA HIS A 325 7.08 -9.04 7.24
C HIS A 325 5.58 -8.81 7.46
N VAL A 326 5.13 -7.56 7.30
CA VAL A 326 3.77 -7.11 7.67
C VAL A 326 2.68 -7.93 6.99
N GLU A 327 2.82 -8.19 5.69
CA GLU A 327 1.87 -9.00 4.91
C GLU A 327 1.76 -10.44 5.46
N ALA A 328 2.89 -11.13 5.65
CA ALA A 328 2.87 -12.52 6.11
C ALA A 328 2.31 -12.65 7.54
N ILE A 329 2.58 -11.67 8.40
CA ILE A 329 1.96 -11.58 9.74
C ILE A 329 0.44 -11.35 9.60
N ALA A 330 0.01 -10.46 8.71
CA ALA A 330 -1.41 -10.16 8.48
C ALA A 330 -2.20 -11.35 7.90
N CYS A 331 -1.65 -12.08 6.93
CA CYS A 331 -2.30 -13.24 6.32
C CYS A 331 -2.36 -14.43 7.28
N ILE A 332 -1.30 -14.68 8.07
CA ILE A 332 -1.34 -15.70 9.12
C ILE A 332 -2.32 -15.28 10.24
N GLY A 333 -2.36 -14.00 10.59
CA GLY A 333 -3.33 -13.43 11.52
C GLY A 333 -4.79 -13.64 11.08
N SER A 334 -5.14 -13.33 9.82
CA SER A 334 -6.49 -13.53 9.29
C SER A 334 -6.87 -15.01 9.32
N ASN A 335 -5.94 -15.87 8.92
CA ASN A 335 -6.23 -17.30 8.77
C ASN A 335 -6.41 -17.96 10.14
N HIS A 336 -5.70 -17.54 11.19
CA HIS A 336 -5.99 -17.97 12.57
C HIS A 336 -7.28 -17.36 13.14
N PHE A 337 -7.57 -16.08 12.87
CA PHE A 337 -8.82 -15.45 13.33
C PHE A 337 -10.06 -16.19 12.79
N TYR A 338 -10.00 -16.54 11.49
CA TYR A 338 -11.05 -17.27 10.79
C TYR A 338 -11.07 -18.79 11.06
N SER A 339 -9.98 -19.37 11.56
CA SER A 339 -9.91 -20.77 12.02
C SER A 339 -10.20 -20.92 13.52
N ASP A 340 -11.00 -20.02 14.10
CA ASP A 340 -11.39 -19.98 15.53
C ASP A 340 -10.22 -19.93 16.54
N GLN A 341 -9.14 -19.26 16.17
CA GLN A 341 -7.95 -19.06 17.01
C GLN A 341 -7.62 -17.57 17.18
N PRO A 342 -8.54 -16.76 17.73
CA PRO A 342 -8.40 -15.31 17.86
C PRO A 342 -7.25 -14.92 18.80
N GLU A 343 -6.94 -15.74 19.82
CA GLU A 343 -5.79 -15.49 20.69
C GLU A 343 -4.45 -15.52 19.92
N ILE A 344 -4.35 -16.42 18.94
CA ILE A 344 -3.17 -16.56 18.09
C ILE A 344 -3.11 -15.37 17.11
N ALA A 345 -4.24 -15.04 16.47
CA ALA A 345 -4.37 -13.85 15.63
C ALA A 345 -4.00 -12.56 16.38
N LEU A 346 -4.52 -12.38 17.61
CA LEU A 346 -4.24 -11.24 18.48
C LEU A 346 -2.75 -11.10 18.79
N ARG A 347 -2.01 -12.21 18.95
CA ARG A 347 -0.54 -12.18 19.12
C ARG A 347 0.17 -11.73 17.85
N PHE A 348 -0.32 -12.09 16.67
CA PHE A 348 0.21 -11.59 15.39
C PHE A 348 -0.10 -10.10 15.17
N TYR A 349 -1.30 -9.60 15.45
CA TYR A 349 -1.59 -8.16 15.34
C TYR A 349 -0.91 -7.32 16.43
N ARG A 350 -0.76 -7.83 17.66
CA ARG A 350 0.06 -7.19 18.70
C ARG A 350 1.54 -7.10 18.28
N ARG A 351 2.06 -8.05 17.48
CA ARG A 351 3.39 -7.95 16.87
C ARG A 351 3.47 -6.79 15.88
N LEU A 352 2.49 -6.61 14.99
CA LEU A 352 2.46 -5.46 14.06
C LEU A 352 2.46 -4.12 14.81
N LEU A 353 1.68 -4.02 15.89
CA LEU A 353 1.67 -2.84 16.75
C LEU A 353 3.04 -2.61 17.43
N GLN A 354 3.72 -3.67 17.88
CA GLN A 354 5.08 -3.60 18.44
C GLN A 354 6.14 -3.19 17.41
N MET A 355 5.93 -3.48 16.11
CA MET A 355 6.78 -3.00 15.02
C MET A 355 6.55 -1.53 14.66
N GLY A 356 5.56 -0.86 15.27
CA GLY A 356 5.25 0.56 15.04
C GLY A 356 4.26 0.83 13.91
N VAL A 357 3.57 -0.20 13.39
CA VAL A 357 2.45 0.01 12.45
C VAL A 357 1.28 0.65 13.19
N TYR A 358 0.67 1.70 12.63
CA TYR A 358 -0.32 2.54 13.30
C TYR A 358 -1.42 2.98 12.32
N ASN A 359 -2.18 2.00 11.82
CA ASN A 359 -3.15 2.16 10.73
C ASN A 359 -4.57 1.83 11.22
N CYS A 360 -5.61 2.44 10.63
CA CYS A 360 -7.02 2.19 10.96
C CYS A 360 -7.36 0.69 10.95
N GLN A 361 -7.02 -0.02 9.87
CA GLN A 361 -7.28 -1.46 9.70
C GLN A 361 -6.63 -2.32 10.80
N LEU A 362 -5.43 -1.93 11.27
CA LEU A 362 -4.74 -2.66 12.35
C LEU A 362 -5.49 -2.53 13.67
N PHE A 363 -5.98 -1.34 14.00
CA PHE A 363 -6.76 -1.12 15.23
C PHE A 363 -8.15 -1.75 15.15
N ASN A 364 -8.77 -1.76 13.97
CA ASN A 364 -10.03 -2.46 13.70
C ASN A 364 -9.86 -3.98 13.97
N ASN A 365 -8.87 -4.61 13.32
CA ASN A 365 -8.55 -6.03 13.53
C ASN A 365 -8.11 -6.36 14.97
N LEU A 366 -7.40 -5.45 15.64
CA LEU A 366 -7.06 -5.62 17.06
C LEU A 366 -8.30 -5.60 17.96
N GLY A 367 -9.26 -4.71 17.72
CA GLY A 367 -10.52 -4.65 18.45
C GLY A 367 -11.33 -5.93 18.28
N LEU A 368 -11.50 -6.39 17.03
CA LEU A 368 -12.12 -7.66 16.70
C LEU A 368 -11.41 -8.86 17.36
N CYS A 369 -10.08 -8.94 17.23
CA CYS A 369 -9.31 -10.02 17.85
C CYS A 369 -9.39 -9.99 19.38
N CYS A 370 -9.44 -8.81 20.02
CA CYS A 370 -9.68 -8.69 21.46
C CYS A 370 -11.08 -9.18 21.83
N PHE A 371 -12.12 -8.76 21.10
CA PHE A 371 -13.51 -9.12 21.39
C PHE A 371 -13.74 -10.63 21.35
N TYR A 372 -13.35 -11.28 20.25
CA TYR A 372 -13.53 -12.73 20.11
C TYR A 372 -12.51 -13.56 20.90
N ALA A 373 -11.46 -12.95 21.45
CA ALA A 373 -10.59 -13.53 22.48
C ALA A 373 -11.00 -13.14 23.92
N GLN A 374 -12.22 -12.61 24.10
CA GLN A 374 -12.83 -12.25 25.39
C GLN A 374 -12.05 -11.21 26.21
N GLN A 375 -11.16 -10.43 25.57
CA GLN A 375 -10.37 -9.35 26.16
C GLN A 375 -11.11 -8.01 26.00
N TYR A 376 -12.29 -7.93 26.64
CA TYR A 376 -13.23 -6.82 26.48
C TYR A 376 -12.63 -5.45 26.81
N ASP A 377 -11.82 -5.33 27.86
CA ASP A 377 -11.16 -4.11 28.33
C ASP A 377 -10.46 -3.30 27.21
N MET A 378 -9.81 -4.00 26.29
CA MET A 378 -9.05 -3.39 25.19
C MET A 378 -9.89 -3.15 23.93
N THR A 379 -11.06 -3.79 23.80
CA THR A 379 -11.86 -3.84 22.58
C THR A 379 -12.35 -2.47 22.15
N LEU A 380 -13.07 -1.76 23.02
CA LEU A 380 -13.61 -0.43 22.68
C LEU A 380 -12.50 0.58 22.43
N THR A 381 -11.46 0.61 23.29
CA THR A 381 -10.32 1.53 23.13
C THR A 381 -9.51 1.33 21.85
N SER A 382 -9.60 0.17 21.20
CA SER A 382 -8.98 -0.06 19.89
C SER A 382 -9.91 0.29 18.72
N LEU A 383 -11.22 0.06 18.83
CA LEU A 383 -12.19 0.55 17.83
C LEU A 383 -12.30 2.09 17.82
N GLU A 384 -12.27 2.74 18.99
CA GLU A 384 -12.18 4.21 19.13
C GLU A 384 -10.92 4.76 18.44
N ARG A 385 -9.78 4.07 18.58
CA ARG A 385 -8.53 4.43 17.89
C ARG A 385 -8.62 4.23 16.39
N ALA A 386 -9.28 3.17 15.93
CA ALA A 386 -9.54 2.96 14.51
C ALA A 386 -10.40 4.11 13.93
N LEU A 387 -11.49 4.49 14.60
CA LEU A 387 -12.29 5.67 14.21
C LEU A 387 -11.45 6.97 14.19
N SER A 388 -10.54 7.17 15.15
CA SER A 388 -9.65 8.33 15.18
C SER A 388 -8.54 8.32 14.10
N LEU A 389 -8.39 7.20 13.40
CA LEU A 389 -7.37 6.95 12.37
C LEU A 389 -7.94 6.73 10.98
N ALA A 390 -9.27 6.67 10.82
CA ALA A 390 -9.90 6.52 9.51
C ALA A 390 -9.66 7.79 8.68
N GLU A 391 -8.94 7.64 7.57
CA GLU A 391 -8.73 8.74 6.61
C GLU A 391 -9.82 8.79 5.54
N ASN A 392 -10.52 7.67 5.32
CA ASN A 392 -11.57 7.49 4.33
C ASN A 392 -12.95 7.25 5.01
N GLU A 393 -14.03 7.65 4.34
CA GLU A 393 -15.41 7.41 4.81
C GLU A 393 -15.76 5.91 4.82
N GLU A 394 -15.23 5.14 3.88
CA GLU A 394 -15.29 3.67 3.82
C GLU A 394 -14.64 3.00 5.04
N GLU A 395 -13.40 3.38 5.38
CA GLU A 395 -12.70 2.87 6.57
C GLU A 395 -13.48 3.15 7.84
N ALA A 396 -14.12 4.32 7.94
CA ALA A 396 -15.00 4.66 9.05
C ALA A 396 -16.29 3.82 9.04
N ALA A 397 -16.86 3.54 7.87
CA ALA A 397 -18.04 2.68 7.72
C ALA A 397 -17.77 1.23 8.18
N ASP A 398 -16.61 0.67 7.83
CA ASP A 398 -16.14 -0.66 8.27
C ASP A 398 -15.95 -0.74 9.78
N VAL A 399 -15.38 0.30 10.40
CA VAL A 399 -15.18 0.34 11.85
C VAL A 399 -16.52 0.49 12.57
N TRP A 400 -17.45 1.33 12.08
CA TRP A 400 -18.82 1.39 12.63
C TRP A 400 -19.59 0.08 12.46
N TYR A 401 -19.41 -0.60 11.33
CA TYR A 401 -19.98 -1.93 11.08
C TYR A 401 -19.47 -2.97 12.09
N ASN A 402 -18.16 -3.01 12.32
CA ASN A 402 -17.54 -3.90 13.30
C ASN A 402 -17.89 -3.56 14.76
N LEU A 403 -18.05 -2.27 15.08
CA LEU A 403 -18.59 -1.83 16.38
C LEU A 403 -20.06 -2.28 16.53
N GLY A 404 -20.83 -2.28 15.45
CA GLY A 404 -22.17 -2.88 15.39
C GLY A 404 -22.17 -4.37 15.73
N HIS A 405 -21.23 -5.16 15.18
CA HIS A 405 -21.04 -6.58 15.54
C HIS A 405 -20.68 -6.78 17.01
N VAL A 406 -19.77 -5.96 17.56
CA VAL A 406 -19.43 -5.97 19.00
C VAL A 406 -20.66 -5.67 19.86
N ALA A 407 -21.48 -4.68 19.48
CA ALA A 407 -22.72 -4.36 20.18
C ALA A 407 -23.77 -5.50 20.09
N VAL A 408 -23.92 -6.18 18.95
CA VAL A 408 -24.76 -7.38 18.84
C VAL A 408 -24.27 -8.50 19.76
N GLY A 409 -22.96 -8.71 19.85
CA GLY A 409 -22.35 -9.75 20.70
C GLY A 409 -22.40 -9.42 22.21
N ILE A 410 -22.45 -8.15 22.59
CA ILE A 410 -22.76 -7.69 23.96
C ILE A 410 -24.25 -7.87 24.27
N GLY A 411 -25.12 -7.73 23.26
CA GLY A 411 -26.58 -7.84 23.36
C GLY A 411 -27.33 -6.51 23.18
N ASP A 412 -26.62 -5.39 23.08
CA ASP A 412 -27.17 -4.05 22.94
C ASP A 412 -27.66 -3.77 21.51
N LEU A 413 -28.78 -4.41 21.14
CA LEU A 413 -29.39 -4.31 19.81
C LEU A 413 -29.70 -2.86 19.39
N ASN A 414 -29.93 -1.95 20.35
CA ASN A 414 -30.18 -0.53 20.07
C ASN A 414 -28.89 0.23 19.73
N LEU A 415 -27.75 -0.11 20.33
CA LEU A 415 -26.45 0.42 19.95
C LEU A 415 -26.06 -0.12 18.57
N ALA A 416 -26.16 -1.44 18.36
CA ALA A 416 -25.91 -2.06 17.06
C ALA A 416 -26.71 -1.42 15.92
N TYR A 417 -27.99 -1.13 16.16
CA TYR A 417 -28.86 -0.42 15.21
C TYR A 417 -28.37 1.00 14.85
N GLN A 418 -27.82 1.73 15.82
CA GLN A 418 -27.20 3.04 15.56
C GLN A 418 -25.89 2.87 14.79
N CYS A 419 -25.04 1.91 15.16
CA CYS A 419 -23.77 1.64 14.49
C CYS A 419 -23.94 1.24 13.02
N PHE A 420 -24.89 0.35 12.69
CA PHE A 420 -25.18 0.01 11.29
C PHE A 420 -25.78 1.19 10.51
N LYS A 421 -26.54 2.10 11.15
CA LYS A 421 -26.97 3.35 10.51
C LYS A 421 -25.84 4.37 10.30
N LEU A 422 -24.87 4.45 11.21
CA LEU A 422 -23.68 5.29 11.04
C LEU A 422 -22.75 4.74 9.95
N SER A 423 -22.61 3.41 9.87
CA SER A 423 -21.93 2.74 8.77
C SER A 423 -22.56 3.09 7.41
N LEU A 424 -23.89 2.94 7.27
CA LEU A 424 -24.62 3.34 6.05
C LEU A 424 -24.60 4.85 5.76
N ALA A 425 -24.52 5.70 6.78
CA ALA A 425 -24.42 7.15 6.61
C ALA A 425 -23.05 7.60 6.08
N ASN A 426 -22.01 6.78 6.29
CA ASN A 426 -20.67 7.01 5.74
C ASN A 426 -20.49 6.32 4.38
N ASN A 427 -21.02 5.11 4.20
CA ASN A 427 -21.00 4.38 2.93
C ASN A 427 -22.40 3.88 2.56
N ASN A 428 -23.03 4.56 1.60
CA ASN A 428 -24.38 4.24 1.12
C ASN A 428 -24.47 2.92 0.33
N ASP A 429 -23.35 2.32 -0.07
CA ASP A 429 -23.32 1.10 -0.89
C ASP A 429 -22.91 -0.16 -0.09
N HIS A 430 -22.74 -0.04 1.23
CA HIS A 430 -22.32 -1.12 2.14
C HIS A 430 -23.49 -2.09 2.44
N ALA A 431 -23.70 -3.03 1.51
CA ALA A 431 -24.75 -4.06 1.51
C ALA A 431 -24.81 -4.90 2.81
N GLU A 432 -23.67 -5.04 3.47
CA GLU A 432 -23.48 -5.86 4.67
C GLU A 432 -24.17 -5.23 5.89
N ALA A 433 -24.13 -3.90 6.01
CA ALA A 433 -24.90 -3.17 7.03
C ALA A 433 -26.40 -3.14 6.70
N TYR A 434 -26.78 -3.02 5.42
CA TYR A 434 -28.20 -3.08 5.01
C TYR A 434 -28.88 -4.35 5.51
N ASN A 435 -28.26 -5.51 5.33
CA ASN A 435 -28.81 -6.76 5.86
C ASN A 435 -28.83 -6.79 7.38
N ASN A 436 -27.74 -6.45 8.05
CA ASN A 436 -27.70 -6.58 9.51
C ASN A 436 -28.72 -5.63 10.17
N LEU A 437 -28.95 -4.46 9.56
CA LEU A 437 -30.06 -3.57 9.90
C LEU A 437 -31.42 -4.24 9.62
N ALA A 438 -31.61 -4.90 8.48
CA ALA A 438 -32.83 -5.64 8.15
C ALA A 438 -33.14 -6.78 9.14
N VAL A 439 -32.13 -7.52 9.60
CA VAL A 439 -32.26 -8.58 10.61
C VAL A 439 -32.65 -8.00 11.98
N LEU A 440 -32.13 -6.81 12.33
CA LEU A 440 -32.58 -6.08 13.53
C LEU A 440 -34.03 -5.56 13.39
N GLU A 441 -34.44 -5.10 12.22
CA GLU A 441 -35.82 -4.65 11.97
C GLU A 441 -36.81 -5.82 11.91
N LEU A 442 -36.40 -7.00 11.41
CA LEU A 442 -37.18 -8.25 11.55
C LEU A 442 -37.40 -8.61 13.02
N ARG A 443 -36.34 -8.54 13.85
CA ARG A 443 -36.46 -8.76 15.31
C ARG A 443 -37.36 -7.74 16.02
N ARG A 444 -37.62 -6.58 15.41
CA ARG A 444 -38.58 -5.57 15.88
C ARG A 444 -39.98 -5.71 15.27
N GLY A 445 -40.16 -6.61 14.29
CA GLY A 445 -41.44 -6.82 13.59
C GLY A 445 -41.68 -5.91 12.38
N HIS A 446 -40.71 -5.08 11.97
CA HIS A 446 -40.84 -4.15 10.84
C HIS A 446 -40.56 -4.84 9.49
N VAL A 447 -41.35 -5.88 9.17
CA VAL A 447 -41.17 -6.77 8.01
C VAL A 447 -41.00 -6.01 6.68
N GLU A 448 -41.79 -4.97 6.44
CA GLU A 448 -41.72 -4.19 5.19
C GLU A 448 -40.42 -3.37 5.06
N GLN A 449 -39.90 -2.83 6.16
CA GLN A 449 -38.63 -2.10 6.15
C GLN A 449 -37.48 -3.08 5.90
N ALA A 450 -37.49 -4.22 6.60
CA ALA A 450 -36.51 -5.28 6.36
C ALA A 450 -36.56 -5.82 4.93
N ARG A 451 -37.75 -5.97 4.33
CA ARG A 451 -37.93 -6.40 2.94
C ARG A 451 -37.25 -5.44 1.95
N ALA A 452 -37.39 -4.13 2.15
CA ALA A 452 -36.71 -3.13 1.32
C ALA A 452 -35.18 -3.14 1.52
N LEU A 453 -34.70 -3.21 2.77
CA LEU A 453 -33.27 -3.25 3.10
C LEU A 453 -32.57 -4.52 2.58
N LEU A 454 -33.26 -5.66 2.58
CA LEU A 454 -32.78 -6.91 1.98
C LEU A 454 -32.74 -6.82 0.45
N GLN A 455 -33.72 -6.15 -0.17
CA GLN A 455 -33.71 -5.91 -1.61
C GLN A 455 -32.53 -5.02 -2.02
N THR A 456 -32.27 -3.91 -1.33
CA THR A 456 -31.11 -3.05 -1.63
C THR A 456 -29.79 -3.77 -1.42
N ALA A 457 -29.63 -4.54 -0.34
CA ALA A 457 -28.47 -5.40 -0.15
C ALA A 457 -28.30 -6.42 -1.30
N SER A 458 -29.39 -7.07 -1.74
CA SER A 458 -29.36 -8.06 -2.84
C SER A 458 -29.07 -7.46 -4.23
N SER A 459 -29.29 -6.15 -4.41
CA SER A 459 -29.04 -5.44 -5.68
C SER A 459 -27.68 -4.75 -5.73
N LEU A 460 -27.20 -4.22 -4.58
CA LEU A 460 -25.82 -3.74 -4.42
C LEU A 460 -24.82 -4.90 -4.52
N ALA A 461 -25.20 -6.06 -3.99
CA ALA A 461 -24.30 -7.17 -3.77
C ALA A 461 -24.97 -8.49 -4.19
N PRO A 462 -25.04 -8.79 -5.50
CA PRO A 462 -25.60 -10.05 -5.99
C PRO A 462 -24.76 -11.26 -5.55
N HIS A 463 -23.48 -11.07 -5.22
CA HIS A 463 -22.55 -12.14 -4.89
C HIS A 463 -22.80 -12.82 -3.53
N MET A 464 -23.59 -12.19 -2.65
CA MET A 464 -23.81 -12.64 -1.26
C MET A 464 -24.91 -13.71 -1.21
N TYR A 465 -24.69 -14.85 -0.56
CA TYR A 465 -25.68 -15.97 -0.56
C TYR A 465 -26.95 -15.72 0.28
N GLU A 466 -27.19 -14.47 0.66
CA GLU A 466 -27.23 -14.14 2.07
C GLU A 466 -28.36 -13.12 2.33
N PRO A 467 -28.40 -11.92 1.70
CA PRO A 467 -29.63 -11.16 1.61
C PRO A 467 -30.65 -11.97 0.80
N HIS A 468 -30.19 -12.73 -0.19
CA HIS A 468 -30.99 -13.71 -0.92
C HIS A 468 -31.60 -14.76 0.01
N PHE A 469 -30.84 -15.32 0.97
CA PHE A 469 -31.39 -16.28 1.93
C PHE A 469 -32.36 -15.61 2.92
N ASN A 470 -31.98 -14.48 3.53
CA ASN A 470 -32.83 -13.79 4.51
C ASN A 470 -34.11 -13.25 3.86
N PHE A 471 -34.05 -12.79 2.60
CA PHE A 471 -35.21 -12.43 1.80
C PHE A 471 -36.06 -13.65 1.44
N ALA A 472 -35.45 -14.80 1.12
CA ALA A 472 -36.18 -16.04 0.86
C ALA A 472 -36.93 -16.53 2.12
N ALA A 473 -36.29 -16.51 3.29
CA ALA A 473 -36.91 -16.85 4.57
C ALA A 473 -38.03 -15.86 4.96
N LEU A 474 -37.82 -14.55 4.76
CA LEU A 474 -38.85 -13.52 4.98
C LEU A 474 -40.06 -13.73 4.06
N SER A 475 -39.82 -13.95 2.76
CA SER A 475 -40.91 -14.14 1.80
C SER A 475 -41.65 -15.47 2.00
N ASP A 476 -40.99 -16.53 2.46
CA ASP A 476 -41.63 -17.79 2.87
C ASP A 476 -42.56 -17.58 4.09
N GLN A 477 -42.10 -16.86 5.12
CA GLN A 477 -42.92 -16.48 6.29
C GLN A 477 -44.13 -15.60 5.93
N VAL A 478 -44.06 -14.84 4.83
CA VAL A 478 -45.17 -14.03 4.30
C VAL A 478 -46.08 -14.83 3.34
N GLY A 479 -45.69 -16.06 2.94
CA GLY A 479 -46.41 -16.90 1.99
C GLY A 479 -46.16 -16.58 0.51
N ASP A 480 -45.17 -15.73 0.22
CA ASP A 480 -44.82 -15.19 -1.10
C ASP A 480 -43.89 -16.17 -1.86
N LEU A 481 -44.31 -17.45 -1.92
CA LEU A 481 -43.48 -18.62 -2.26
C LEU A 481 -42.67 -18.48 -3.56
N GLN A 482 -43.25 -17.84 -4.59
CA GLN A 482 -42.57 -17.63 -5.88
C GLN A 482 -41.34 -16.74 -5.73
N ARG A 483 -41.42 -15.66 -4.92
CA ARG A 483 -40.29 -14.77 -4.62
C ARG A 483 -39.26 -15.49 -3.75
N SER A 484 -39.72 -16.26 -2.78
CA SER A 484 -38.84 -17.07 -1.93
C SER A 484 -38.00 -18.04 -2.75
N TYR A 485 -38.62 -18.76 -3.70
CA TYR A 485 -37.91 -19.70 -4.56
C TYR A 485 -36.86 -19.02 -5.46
N ILE A 486 -37.18 -17.89 -6.08
CA ILE A 486 -36.24 -17.15 -6.93
C ILE A 486 -35.03 -16.65 -6.11
N ALA A 487 -35.27 -16.14 -4.89
CA ALA A 487 -34.20 -15.69 -4.01
C ALA A 487 -33.37 -16.88 -3.47
N ALA A 488 -34.00 -18.00 -3.10
CA ALA A 488 -33.30 -19.20 -2.70
C ALA A 488 -32.43 -19.80 -3.83
N GLN A 489 -32.86 -19.68 -5.10
CA GLN A 489 -32.01 -20.04 -6.25
C GLN A 489 -30.75 -19.17 -6.31
N LYS A 490 -30.89 -17.84 -6.23
CA LYS A 490 -29.72 -16.91 -6.19
C LYS A 490 -28.79 -17.18 -5.01
N SER A 491 -29.37 -17.45 -3.83
CA SER A 491 -28.62 -17.86 -2.64
C SER A 491 -27.76 -19.12 -2.92
N LYS A 492 -28.33 -20.11 -3.61
CA LYS A 492 -27.61 -21.33 -3.99
C LYS A 492 -26.56 -21.09 -5.09
N GLU A 493 -26.79 -20.15 -6.00
CA GLU A 493 -25.82 -19.76 -7.03
C GLU A 493 -24.58 -19.10 -6.39
N ALA A 494 -24.80 -18.20 -5.42
CA ALA A 494 -23.75 -17.55 -4.63
C ALA A 494 -22.98 -18.52 -3.71
N PHE A 495 -23.67 -19.35 -2.92
CA PHE A 495 -23.01 -20.38 -2.09
C PHE A 495 -23.70 -21.76 -2.21
N PRO A 496 -23.25 -22.60 -3.17
CA PRO A 496 -23.81 -23.93 -3.39
C PRO A 496 -23.75 -24.86 -2.17
N GLY A 497 -22.80 -24.60 -1.26
CA GLY A 497 -22.60 -25.38 -0.03
C GLY A 497 -23.60 -25.10 1.09
N HIS A 498 -24.47 -24.08 0.97
CA HIS A 498 -25.33 -23.69 2.09
C HIS A 498 -26.41 -24.73 2.40
N VAL A 499 -26.38 -25.28 3.62
CA VAL A 499 -27.30 -26.34 4.05
C VAL A 499 -28.74 -25.83 4.10
N ASP A 500 -28.99 -24.67 4.70
CA ASP A 500 -30.35 -24.19 4.95
C ASP A 500 -31.03 -23.72 3.66
N THR A 501 -30.30 -23.12 2.73
CA THR A 501 -30.81 -22.84 1.37
C THR A 501 -31.21 -24.13 0.64
N GLN A 502 -30.42 -25.22 0.79
CA GLN A 502 -30.80 -26.52 0.22
C GLN A 502 -32.01 -27.15 0.91
N GLN A 503 -32.27 -26.86 2.20
CA GLN A 503 -33.50 -27.30 2.89
C GLN A 503 -34.72 -26.49 2.41
N LEU A 504 -34.61 -25.16 2.38
CA LEU A 504 -35.66 -24.25 1.91
C LEU A 504 -36.09 -24.57 0.47
N ILE A 505 -35.13 -24.80 -0.45
CA ILE A 505 -35.42 -25.21 -1.84
C ILE A 505 -36.17 -26.55 -1.90
N LYS A 506 -35.94 -27.50 -0.96
CA LYS A 506 -36.67 -28.77 -0.91
C LYS A 506 -38.10 -28.55 -0.41
N GLN A 507 -38.29 -27.74 0.64
CA GLN A 507 -39.61 -27.39 1.18
C GLN A 507 -40.47 -26.67 0.14
N LEU A 508 -39.96 -25.61 -0.48
CA LEU A 508 -40.66 -24.86 -1.53
C LEU A 508 -41.06 -25.77 -2.72
N LYS A 509 -40.19 -26.71 -3.12
CA LYS A 509 -40.52 -27.71 -4.16
C LYS A 509 -41.57 -28.73 -3.74
N GLN A 510 -41.68 -29.06 -2.45
CA GLN A 510 -42.77 -29.88 -1.93
C GLN A 510 -44.10 -29.10 -1.95
N HIS A 511 -44.09 -27.81 -1.59
CA HIS A 511 -45.27 -26.96 -1.70
C HIS A 511 -45.74 -26.81 -3.16
N PHE A 512 -44.84 -26.57 -4.12
CA PHE A 512 -45.17 -26.54 -5.56
C PHE A 512 -45.55 -27.90 -6.18
N ALA A 513 -45.45 -29.00 -5.42
CA ALA A 513 -45.90 -30.34 -5.83
C ALA A 513 -47.18 -30.79 -5.12
N MET A 514 -47.73 -29.96 -4.21
CA MET A 514 -49.01 -30.16 -3.51
C MET A 514 -50.06 -29.12 -3.92
N LEU A 515 -49.73 -28.24 -4.86
CA LEU A 515 -50.59 -27.23 -5.50
C LEU A 515 -50.85 -27.64 -6.97
#